data_AF-T1CM90-F1
#
_entry.id   AF-T1CM90-F1
#
_cell.length_a   1.000
_cell.length_b   1.000
_cell.length_c   1.000
_cell.angle_alpha   90.00
_cell.angle_beta   90.00
_cell.angle_gamma   90.00
#
_symmetry.space_group_name_H-M   'P 1'
#
loop_
_entity.id
_entity.type
_entity.pdbx_description
1 polymer ?
#
loop_
_entity_poly.entity_id
_entity_poly.type
_entity_poly.pdbx_seq_one_letter_code
_entity_poly.pdbx_strand_id
1 'polypeptide(L)'
;MTSEDIKNVQNKDKEIREAFDGFSQKEINYKPVIRPIASMDSISLHPYFTFSLLLPAGSIISHIDSSSAMAVLKYENNAVMIRPNADFKVANITILYKLGDKNHILNVLATFYEKNKELDKLNLVYAYENTPKLDDLAVIEAYVREHNSLPRQKYSYIQINDISYRIVEDKEYGNVFIDNKKYRVDNNTIYK
;
A
#
# COMPACT_ATOMS: atom_id res chain seq x y z
N MET A 1 22.46 34.61 -9.41
CA MET A 1 22.57 33.16 -9.65
C MET A 1 23.78 32.93 -10.53
N THR A 2 24.68 32.06 -10.11
CA THR A 2 25.89 31.72 -10.86
C THR A 2 25.57 30.70 -11.95
N SER A 3 26.45 30.56 -12.96
CA SER A 3 26.30 29.55 -14.02
C SER A 3 26.27 28.11 -13.48
N GLU A 4 26.85 27.89 -12.29
CA GLU A 4 26.87 26.61 -11.59
C GLU A 4 25.52 26.31 -10.92
N ASP A 5 24.88 27.32 -10.33
CA ASP A 5 23.51 27.21 -9.80
C ASP A 5 22.50 26.84 -10.89
N ILE A 6 22.65 27.43 -12.08
CA ILE A 6 21.77 27.15 -13.23
C ILE A 6 21.96 25.72 -13.73
N LYS A 7 23.21 25.23 -13.77
CA LYS A 7 23.53 23.85 -14.17
C LYS A 7 22.98 22.81 -13.18
N ASN A 8 23.07 23.10 -11.88
CA ASN A 8 22.54 22.22 -10.84
C ASN A 8 21.02 22.15 -10.88
N VAL A 9 20.35 23.28 -11.12
CA VAL A 9 18.89 23.30 -11.31
C VAL A 9 18.50 22.50 -12.57
N GLN A 10 19.20 22.69 -13.69
CA GLN A 10 18.92 21.97 -14.95
C GLN A 10 19.15 20.46 -14.85
N ASN A 11 20.20 20.02 -14.16
CA ASN A 11 20.46 18.60 -13.94
C ASN A 11 19.38 17.96 -13.06
N LYS A 12 18.97 18.64 -11.99
CA LYS A 12 17.89 18.18 -11.11
C LYS A 12 16.56 18.13 -11.86
N ASP A 13 16.27 19.12 -12.69
CA ASP A 13 15.05 19.16 -13.51
C ASP A 13 15.05 18.07 -14.60
N LYS A 14 16.23 17.71 -15.12
CA LYS A 14 16.42 16.62 -16.06
C LYS A 14 16.26 15.25 -15.39
N GLU A 15 16.85 15.02 -14.22
CA GLU A 15 16.62 13.81 -13.42
C GLU A 15 15.13 13.67 -13.07
N ILE A 16 14.47 14.78 -12.78
CA ILE A 16 13.03 14.81 -12.49
C ILE A 16 12.19 14.42 -13.72
N ARG A 17 12.55 14.93 -14.90
CA ARG A 17 11.91 14.56 -16.17
C ARG A 17 12.15 13.11 -16.55
N GLU A 18 13.36 12.61 -16.39
CA GLU A 18 13.70 11.21 -16.69
C GLU A 18 12.98 10.23 -15.75
N ALA A 19 12.77 10.62 -14.48
CA ALA A 19 11.91 9.89 -13.56
C ALA A 19 10.43 9.88 -13.99
N PHE A 20 9.92 10.96 -14.61
CA PHE A 20 8.56 11.04 -15.15
C PHE A 20 8.37 10.23 -16.45
N ASP A 21 9.35 10.29 -17.36
CA ASP A 21 9.34 9.52 -18.63
C ASP A 21 9.31 8.00 -18.38
N GLY A 22 9.65 7.57 -17.16
CA GLY A 22 9.56 6.18 -16.71
C GLY A 22 8.15 5.69 -16.33
N PHE A 23 7.19 6.56 -15.99
CA PHE A 23 5.86 6.14 -15.52
C PHE A 23 4.80 6.27 -16.62
N SER A 24 4.49 5.16 -17.28
CA SER A 24 3.30 5.08 -18.12
C SER A 24 2.05 4.82 -17.27
N GLN A 25 0.86 5.10 -17.80
CA GLN A 25 -0.41 4.72 -17.15
C GLN A 25 -0.48 3.23 -16.78
N LYS A 26 0.31 2.36 -17.43
CA LYS A 26 0.36 0.92 -17.10
C LYS A 26 1.02 0.65 -15.75
N GLU A 27 1.89 1.53 -15.27
CA GLU A 27 2.68 1.41 -14.04
C GLU A 27 1.97 2.03 -12.82
N ILE A 28 0.79 2.63 -13.04
CA ILE A 28 0.01 3.30 -12.00
C ILE A 28 -1.34 2.60 -11.88
N ASN A 29 -1.72 2.27 -10.65
CA ASN A 29 -3.06 1.82 -10.35
C ASN A 29 -3.90 2.98 -9.78
N TYR A 30 -4.91 3.36 -10.55
CA TYR A 30 -5.88 4.38 -10.20
C TYR A 30 -7.10 3.83 -9.44
N LYS A 31 -7.32 2.50 -9.49
CA LYS A 31 -8.42 1.88 -8.74
C LYS A 31 -8.05 1.77 -7.27
N PRO A 32 -8.96 2.12 -6.34
CA PRO A 32 -8.70 1.92 -4.93
C PRO A 32 -8.38 0.45 -4.62
N VAL A 33 -7.29 0.21 -3.89
CA VAL A 33 -7.03 -1.09 -3.27
C VAL A 33 -7.74 -1.10 -1.93
N ILE A 34 -8.65 -2.06 -1.75
CA ILE A 34 -9.46 -2.19 -0.55
C ILE A 34 -8.75 -3.11 0.45
N ARG A 35 -8.62 -2.66 1.69
CA ARG A 35 -7.92 -3.35 2.78
C ARG A 35 -8.80 -3.43 4.03
N PRO A 36 -8.67 -4.48 4.86
CA PRO A 36 -9.32 -4.54 6.16
C PRO A 36 -8.69 -3.52 7.12
N ILE A 37 -9.45 -3.09 8.14
CA ILE A 37 -8.94 -2.23 9.20
C ILE A 37 -7.71 -2.88 9.86
N ALA A 38 -6.67 -2.08 10.09
CA ALA A 38 -5.41 -2.53 10.67
C ALA A 38 -4.84 -1.48 11.62
N SER A 39 -4.01 -1.93 12.57
CA SER A 39 -3.20 -1.04 13.41
C SER A 39 -1.85 -0.70 12.77
N MET A 40 -1.41 -1.51 11.80
CA MET A 40 -0.18 -1.36 11.05
C MET A 40 -0.39 -1.77 9.60
N ASP A 41 0.19 -1.01 8.67
CA ASP A 41 0.19 -1.32 7.25
C ASP A 41 1.45 -0.80 6.55
N SER A 42 1.64 -1.19 5.28
CA SER A 42 2.71 -0.67 4.43
C SER A 42 2.19 -0.17 3.09
N ILE A 43 2.79 0.93 2.63
CA ILE A 43 2.50 1.56 1.35
C ILE A 43 3.81 1.93 0.65
N SER A 44 3.73 2.11 -0.67
CA SER A 44 4.83 2.67 -1.45
C SER A 44 4.41 4.03 -1.99
N LEU A 45 5.30 5.01 -1.88
CA LEU A 45 5.05 6.40 -2.26
C LEU A 45 6.06 6.84 -3.30
N HIS A 46 5.65 7.79 -4.14
CA HIS A 46 6.55 8.44 -5.10
C HIS A 46 6.37 9.96 -5.01
N PRO A 47 7.46 10.77 -5.04
CA PRO A 47 7.40 12.22 -4.82
C PRO A 47 6.47 13.01 -5.75
N TYR A 48 6.16 12.45 -6.93
CA TYR A 48 5.29 13.12 -7.91
C TYR A 48 3.81 12.89 -7.70
N PHE A 49 3.44 11.80 -7.06
CA PHE A 49 2.04 11.42 -6.94
C PHE A 49 1.55 11.66 -5.52
N THR A 50 0.36 12.26 -5.42
CA THR A 50 -0.32 12.32 -4.13
C THR A 50 -1.03 10.98 -3.92
N PHE A 51 -0.61 10.27 -2.88
CA PHE A 51 -1.27 9.08 -2.39
C PHE A 51 -2.43 9.46 -1.48
N SER A 52 -3.56 8.77 -1.61
CA SER A 52 -4.74 8.96 -0.78
C SER A 52 -5.05 7.70 0.02
N LEU A 53 -5.28 7.87 1.30
CA LEU A 53 -5.70 6.84 2.23
C LEU A 53 -7.09 7.18 2.74
N LEU A 54 -8.07 6.36 2.40
CA LEU A 54 -9.46 6.50 2.86
C LEU A 54 -9.68 5.58 4.04
N LEU A 55 -9.89 6.14 5.23
CA LEU A 55 -10.32 5.37 6.40
C LEU A 55 -11.78 4.93 6.28
N PRO A 56 -12.26 3.96 7.08
CA PRO A 56 -13.64 3.49 6.99
C PRO A 56 -14.64 4.63 7.10
N ALA A 57 -15.79 4.51 6.43
CA ALA A 57 -16.85 5.50 6.49
C ALA A 57 -17.26 5.79 7.95
N GLY A 58 -17.44 7.07 8.28
CA GLY A 58 -17.70 7.51 9.66
C GLY A 58 -16.45 7.68 10.53
N SER A 59 -15.25 7.45 10.00
CA SER A 59 -14.00 7.76 10.70
C SER A 59 -13.81 9.27 10.84
N ILE A 60 -13.41 9.72 12.03
CA ILE A 60 -13.06 11.10 12.32
C ILE A 60 -11.58 11.14 12.64
N ILE A 61 -10.77 11.71 11.75
CA ILE A 61 -9.33 11.86 11.96
C ILE A 61 -9.10 13.00 12.95
N SER A 62 -8.37 12.73 14.02
CA SER A 62 -8.00 13.73 15.02
C SER A 62 -6.57 14.23 14.83
N HIS A 63 -5.68 13.38 14.32
CA HIS A 63 -4.27 13.72 14.13
C HIS A 63 -3.62 12.88 13.06
N ILE A 64 -2.64 13.49 12.38
CA ILE A 64 -1.71 12.81 11.50
C ILE A 64 -0.31 13.36 11.74
N ASP A 65 0.66 12.45 11.79
CA ASP A 65 2.07 12.80 11.87
C ASP A 65 2.91 11.85 11.01
N SER A 66 4.11 12.29 10.66
CA SER A 66 5.08 11.46 9.95
C SER A 66 6.49 11.64 10.53
N SER A 67 7.21 10.53 10.63
CA SER A 67 8.61 10.52 11.07
C SER A 67 9.56 11.26 10.12
N SER A 68 9.11 11.58 8.90
CA SER A 68 9.88 12.30 7.88
C SER A 68 9.01 13.42 7.29
N ALA A 69 9.62 14.57 6.99
CA ALA A 69 8.91 15.68 6.38
C ALA A 69 8.32 15.29 5.02
N MET A 70 7.06 15.66 4.79
CA MET A 70 6.32 15.38 3.56
C MET A 70 6.02 16.68 2.82
N ALA A 71 6.02 16.63 1.48
CA ALA A 71 5.60 17.77 0.65
C ALA A 71 4.09 18.04 0.80
N VAL A 72 3.30 16.98 1.02
CA VAL A 72 1.89 17.05 1.40
C VAL A 72 1.65 16.03 2.51
N LEU A 73 1.16 16.50 3.65
CA LEU A 73 0.60 15.66 4.71
C LEU A 73 -0.58 16.41 5.30
N LYS A 74 -1.77 16.03 4.88
CA LYS A 74 -3.01 16.64 5.36
C LYS A 74 -4.13 15.62 5.34
N TYR A 75 -5.19 15.90 6.09
CA TYR A 75 -6.40 15.10 6.06
C TYR A 75 -7.61 15.99 5.82
N GLU A 76 -8.65 15.40 5.24
CA GLU A 76 -9.95 16.01 5.02
C GLU A 76 -11.03 14.93 5.14
N ASN A 77 -12.00 15.13 6.02
CA ASN A 77 -12.99 14.11 6.39
C ASN A 77 -12.30 12.82 6.89
N ASN A 78 -12.57 11.68 6.24
CA ASN A 78 -11.92 10.38 6.48
C ASN A 78 -10.76 10.09 5.52
N ALA A 79 -10.31 11.07 4.74
CA ALA A 79 -9.24 10.93 3.77
C ALA A 79 -7.94 11.56 4.27
N VAL A 80 -6.82 10.86 4.07
CA VAL A 80 -5.46 11.32 4.30
C VAL A 80 -4.77 11.45 2.94
N MET A 81 -4.15 12.59 2.68
CA MET A 81 -3.37 12.86 1.47
C MET A 81 -1.90 12.98 1.84
N ILE A 82 -1.07 12.15 1.20
CA ILE A 82 0.37 12.04 1.44
C ILE A 82 1.11 12.22 0.13
N ARG A 83 2.09 13.11 0.10
CA ARG A 83 3.09 13.18 -0.97
C ARG A 83 4.45 13.43 -0.36
N PRO A 84 5.44 12.55 -0.58
CA PRO A 84 6.76 12.76 -0.02
C PRO A 84 7.55 13.85 -0.75
N ASN A 85 8.62 14.33 -0.11
CA ASN A 85 9.61 15.19 -0.77
C ASN A 85 10.47 14.38 -1.77
N ALA A 86 11.19 15.07 -2.65
CA ALA A 86 11.97 14.45 -3.72
C ALA A 86 13.08 13.50 -3.22
N ASP A 87 13.58 13.70 -2.01
CA ASP A 87 14.67 12.94 -1.36
C ASP A 87 14.16 11.80 -0.45
N PHE A 88 12.87 11.49 -0.50
CA PHE A 88 12.23 10.51 0.37
C PHE A 88 12.75 9.09 0.17
N LYS A 89 12.90 8.37 1.29
CA LYS A 89 13.27 6.95 1.33
C LYS A 89 12.28 6.11 2.11
N VAL A 90 12.01 6.51 3.35
CA VAL A 90 11.13 5.81 4.27
C VAL A 90 10.53 6.77 5.29
N ALA A 91 9.32 6.47 5.77
CA ALA A 91 8.74 7.07 6.95
C ALA A 91 7.73 6.14 7.62
N ASN A 92 7.52 6.32 8.92
CA ASN A 92 6.30 5.87 9.58
C ASN A 92 5.31 7.03 9.61
N ILE A 93 4.08 6.80 9.16
CA ILE A 93 2.99 7.77 9.23
C ILE A 93 2.00 7.27 10.27
N THR A 94 1.71 8.09 11.27
CA THR A 94 0.79 7.75 12.35
C THR A 94 -0.50 8.52 12.17
N ILE A 95 -1.63 7.81 12.14
CA ILE A 95 -2.96 8.40 12.00
C ILE A 95 -3.78 8.02 13.24
N LEU A 96 -4.23 9.03 13.99
CA LEU A 96 -5.17 8.86 15.10
C LEU A 96 -6.57 9.20 14.59
N TYR A 97 -7.52 8.30 14.82
CA TYR A 97 -8.90 8.50 14.40
C TYR A 97 -9.89 7.83 15.35
N LYS A 98 -11.11 8.33 15.36
CA LYS A 98 -12.26 7.70 16.03
C LYS A 98 -13.11 6.99 14.98
N LEU A 99 -13.59 5.79 15.27
CA LEU A 99 -14.61 5.11 14.48
C LEU A 99 -15.73 4.68 15.43
N GLY A 100 -16.92 5.27 15.26
CA GLY A 100 -17.98 5.18 16.27
C GLY A 100 -17.50 5.74 17.62
N ASP A 101 -17.48 4.89 18.65
CA ASP A 101 -17.05 5.25 20.00
C ASP A 101 -15.65 4.76 20.40
N LYS A 102 -14.90 4.23 19.44
CA LYS A 102 -13.57 3.68 19.69
C LYS A 102 -12.49 4.56 19.08
N ASN A 103 -11.40 4.74 19.81
CA ASN A 103 -10.18 5.36 19.31
C ASN A 103 -9.32 4.28 18.65
N HIS A 104 -8.73 4.64 17.53
CA HIS A 104 -7.87 3.79 16.72
C HIS A 104 -6.57 4.52 16.38
N ILE A 105 -5.52 3.73 16.19
CA ILE A 105 -4.21 4.18 15.71
C ILE A 105 -3.87 3.31 14.49
N LEU A 106 -3.59 3.96 13.37
CA LEU A 106 -3.04 3.30 12.19
C LEU A 106 -1.62 3.80 11.97
N ASN A 107 -0.65 2.89 12.03
CA ASN A 107 0.72 3.15 11.65
C ASN A 107 0.95 2.65 10.22
N VAL A 108 1.50 3.50 9.37
CA VAL A 108 1.76 3.17 7.97
C VAL A 108 3.24 3.31 7.69
N LEU A 109 3.91 2.19 7.44
CA LEU A 109 5.27 2.18 6.92
C LEU A 109 5.24 2.54 5.44
N ALA A 110 5.66 3.76 5.13
CA ALA A 110 5.79 4.25 3.77
C ALA A 110 7.22 4.07 3.27
N THR A 111 7.40 3.42 2.12
CA THR A 111 8.70 3.28 1.44
C THR A 111 8.69 3.96 0.09
N PHE A 112 9.86 4.36 -0.41
CA PHE A 112 9.99 4.85 -1.77
C PHE A 112 9.60 3.75 -2.77
N TYR A 113 8.75 4.10 -3.74
CA TYR A 113 8.40 3.22 -4.83
C TYR A 113 9.52 3.19 -5.87
N GLU A 114 10.12 2.02 -6.06
CA GLU A 114 11.05 1.76 -7.15
C GLU A 114 10.33 1.02 -8.27
N LYS A 115 10.46 1.52 -9.50
CA LYS A 115 9.91 0.84 -10.67
C LYS A 115 10.66 -0.48 -10.89
N ASN A 116 9.95 -1.59 -10.80
CA ASN A 116 10.47 -2.92 -11.11
C ASN A 116 9.39 -3.73 -11.83
N LYS A 117 9.79 -4.48 -12.87
CA LYS A 117 8.88 -5.33 -13.66
C LYS A 117 8.24 -6.47 -12.85
N GLU A 118 8.87 -6.85 -11.74
CA GLU A 118 8.36 -7.87 -10.81
C GLU A 118 7.58 -7.29 -9.64
N LEU A 119 7.67 -5.98 -9.40
CA LEU A 119 6.94 -5.31 -8.33
C LEU A 119 5.57 -4.86 -8.82
N ASP A 120 4.66 -4.76 -7.86
CA ASP A 120 3.32 -4.26 -8.08
C ASP A 120 3.33 -2.82 -8.61
N LYS A 121 2.31 -2.43 -9.38
CA LYS A 121 2.16 -1.03 -9.84
C LYS A 121 2.07 -0.07 -8.65
N LEU A 122 2.47 1.19 -8.88
CA LEU A 122 2.29 2.26 -7.91
C LEU A 122 0.79 2.52 -7.70
N ASN A 123 0.30 2.21 -6.51
CA ASN A 123 -1.08 2.51 -6.12
C ASN A 123 -1.19 3.94 -5.62
N LEU A 124 -2.24 4.64 -6.04
CA LEU A 124 -2.49 6.02 -5.59
C LEU A 124 -3.59 6.12 -4.54
N VAL A 125 -4.43 5.11 -4.40
CA VAL A 125 -5.57 5.15 -3.48
C VAL A 125 -5.69 3.82 -2.74
N TYR A 126 -5.58 3.85 -1.41
CA TYR A 126 -5.99 2.74 -0.54
C TYR A 126 -7.24 3.12 0.23
N ALA A 127 -8.18 2.18 0.33
CA ALA A 127 -9.40 2.34 1.10
C ALA A 127 -9.47 1.24 2.17
N TYR A 128 -9.80 1.62 3.39
CA TYR A 128 -9.96 0.69 4.51
C TYR A 128 -11.44 0.43 4.77
N GLU A 129 -11.77 -0.84 4.95
CA GLU A 129 -13.08 -1.28 5.38
C GLU A 129 -13.07 -1.64 6.87
N ASN A 130 -14.20 -1.40 7.53
CA ASN A 130 -14.41 -1.78 8.92
C ASN A 130 -14.71 -3.28 9.05
N THR A 131 -13.80 -4.11 8.57
CA THR A 131 -13.82 -5.56 8.67
C THR A 131 -12.48 -6.03 9.22
N PRO A 132 -12.47 -7.02 10.13
CA PRO A 132 -11.22 -7.59 10.61
C PRO A 132 -10.43 -8.23 9.47
N LYS A 133 -9.10 -8.18 9.57
CA LYS A 133 -8.22 -8.93 8.68
C LYS A 133 -8.37 -10.43 8.98
N LEU A 134 -8.63 -11.21 7.93
CA LEU A 134 -8.64 -12.67 8.04
C LEU A 134 -7.21 -13.19 8.22
N ASP A 135 -7.06 -14.22 9.03
CA ASP A 135 -5.79 -14.95 9.15
C ASP A 135 -5.52 -15.81 7.91
N ASP A 136 -4.26 -16.19 7.75
CA ASP A 136 -3.78 -16.92 6.58
C ASP A 136 -4.53 -18.24 6.35
N LEU A 137 -4.88 -18.97 7.43
CA LEU A 137 -5.58 -20.24 7.34
C LEU A 137 -7.03 -20.02 6.87
N ALA A 138 -7.74 -19.05 7.44
CA ALA A 138 -9.11 -18.72 7.06
C ALA A 138 -9.23 -18.34 5.57
N VAL A 139 -8.24 -17.62 5.04
CA VAL A 139 -8.18 -17.28 3.60
C VAL A 139 -7.92 -18.51 2.75
N ILE A 140 -7.01 -19.40 3.16
CA ILE A 140 -6.73 -20.65 2.44
C ILE A 140 -7.96 -21.58 2.46
N GLU A 141 -8.64 -21.69 3.59
CA GLU A 141 -9.89 -22.46 3.70
C GLU A 141 -11.00 -21.88 2.81
N ALA A 142 -11.11 -20.56 2.70
CA ALA A 142 -12.01 -19.93 1.75
C ALA A 142 -11.65 -20.30 0.30
N TYR A 143 -10.36 -20.27 -0.05
CA TYR A 143 -9.87 -20.69 -1.37
C TYR A 143 -10.22 -22.14 -1.69
N VAL A 144 -9.97 -23.05 -0.75
CA VAL A 144 -10.26 -24.48 -0.93
C VAL A 144 -11.76 -24.72 -1.07
N ARG A 145 -12.61 -24.00 -0.32
CA ARG A 145 -14.07 -24.08 -0.47
C ARG A 145 -14.56 -23.58 -1.83
N GLU A 146 -13.98 -22.51 -2.36
CA GLU A 146 -14.36 -21.96 -3.66
C GLU A 146 -13.87 -22.81 -4.84
N HIS A 147 -12.62 -23.28 -4.77
CA HIS A 147 -11.94 -23.95 -5.90
C HIS A 147 -11.85 -25.47 -5.76
N ASN A 148 -12.37 -26.05 -4.68
CA ASN A 148 -12.30 -27.50 -4.36
C ASN A 148 -10.88 -28.08 -4.45
N SER A 149 -9.85 -27.24 -4.22
CA SER A 149 -8.45 -27.64 -4.32
C SER A 149 -7.53 -26.64 -3.63
N LEU A 150 -6.34 -27.10 -3.23
CA LEU A 150 -5.28 -26.23 -2.73
C LEU A 150 -4.70 -25.36 -3.86
N PRO A 151 -4.12 -24.19 -3.52
CA PRO A 151 -3.33 -23.36 -4.45
C PRO A 151 -2.26 -24.21 -5.17
N ARG A 152 -2.30 -24.23 -6.50
CA ARG A 152 -1.36 -25.02 -7.32
C ARG A 152 -0.23 -24.19 -7.93
N GLN A 153 -0.47 -22.89 -8.09
CA GLN A 153 0.49 -21.95 -8.66
C GLN A 153 1.28 -21.26 -7.55
N LYS A 154 2.47 -20.75 -7.88
CA LYS A 154 3.28 -19.94 -6.95
C LYS A 154 2.48 -18.79 -6.33
N TYR A 155 1.60 -18.18 -7.12
CA TYR A 155 0.67 -17.14 -6.70
C TYR A 155 -0.75 -17.57 -7.04
N SER A 156 -1.65 -17.55 -6.06
CA SER A 156 -3.08 -17.78 -6.25
C SER A 156 -3.85 -16.62 -5.61
N TYR A 157 -5.05 -16.33 -6.10
CA TYR A 157 -5.82 -15.16 -5.69
C TYR A 157 -7.25 -15.56 -5.32
N ILE A 158 -7.78 -14.95 -4.27
CA ILE A 158 -9.19 -15.05 -3.89
C ILE A 158 -9.70 -13.67 -3.49
N GLN A 159 -10.97 -13.41 -3.77
CA GLN A 159 -11.65 -12.21 -3.32
C GLN A 159 -12.67 -12.61 -2.26
N ILE A 160 -12.56 -12.05 -1.07
CA ILE A 160 -13.47 -12.32 0.05
C ILE A 160 -14.08 -10.98 0.44
N ASN A 161 -15.39 -10.84 0.21
CA ASN A 161 -16.09 -9.55 0.17
C ASN A 161 -15.43 -8.64 -0.90
N ASP A 162 -15.08 -7.41 -0.53
CA ASP A 162 -14.42 -6.45 -1.43
C ASP A 162 -12.88 -6.45 -1.27
N ILE A 163 -12.34 -7.34 -0.42
CA ILE A 163 -10.89 -7.46 -0.19
C ILE A 163 -10.32 -8.58 -1.05
N SER A 164 -9.27 -8.26 -1.80
CA SER A 164 -8.47 -9.26 -2.50
C SER A 164 -7.40 -9.83 -1.56
N TYR A 165 -7.16 -11.14 -1.64
CA TYR A 165 -6.05 -11.84 -0.98
C TYR A 165 -5.21 -12.62 -2.00
N ARG A 166 -3.89 -12.64 -1.80
CA ARG A 166 -2.91 -13.40 -2.57
C ARG A 166 -2.31 -14.46 -1.66
N ILE A 167 -2.47 -15.71 -2.07
CA ILE A 167 -1.84 -16.85 -1.43
C ILE A 167 -0.55 -17.13 -2.18
N VAL A 168 0.56 -17.18 -1.45
CA VAL A 168 1.90 -17.42 -1.99
C VAL A 168 2.44 -18.72 -1.42
N GLU A 169 2.88 -19.64 -2.28
CA GLU A 169 3.68 -20.78 -1.84
C GLU A 169 5.11 -20.30 -1.51
N ASP A 170 5.46 -20.27 -0.22
CA ASP A 170 6.69 -19.69 0.31
C ASP A 170 7.32 -20.62 1.37
N LYS A 171 8.43 -21.27 1.01
CA LYS A 171 9.11 -22.25 1.88
C LYS A 171 9.85 -21.61 3.05
N GLU A 172 10.26 -20.36 2.91
CA GLU A 172 11.06 -19.64 3.90
C GLU A 172 10.17 -18.92 4.91
N TYR A 173 9.18 -18.15 4.43
CA TYR A 173 8.36 -17.26 5.25
C TYR A 173 6.88 -17.66 5.34
N GLY A 174 6.50 -18.82 4.79
CA GLY A 174 5.12 -19.33 4.89
C GLY A 174 4.74 -19.73 6.32
N ASN A 175 3.59 -19.24 6.78
CA ASN A 175 3.07 -19.46 8.14
C ASN A 175 2.11 -20.64 8.23
N VAL A 176 1.53 -21.08 7.10
CA VAL A 176 0.54 -22.17 7.06
C VAL A 176 1.13 -23.38 6.33
N PHE A 177 1.22 -24.52 7.00
CA PHE A 177 1.78 -25.76 6.45
C PHE A 177 0.68 -26.76 6.10
N ILE A 178 0.57 -27.14 4.82
CA ILE A 178 -0.42 -28.08 4.30
C ILE A 178 0.24 -28.95 3.22
N ASP A 179 0.12 -30.27 3.30
CA ASP A 179 0.63 -31.23 2.30
C ASP A 179 2.08 -30.98 1.85
N ASN A 180 2.99 -30.83 2.82
CA ASN A 180 4.42 -30.52 2.60
C ASN A 180 4.70 -29.19 1.90
N LYS A 181 3.71 -28.31 1.77
CA LYS A 181 3.86 -26.95 1.26
C LYS A 181 3.62 -25.94 2.37
N LYS A 182 4.34 -24.82 2.29
CA LYS A 182 4.16 -23.67 3.17
C LYS A 182 3.55 -22.54 2.37
N TYR A 183 2.57 -21.89 2.96
CA TYR A 183 1.86 -20.77 2.37
C TYR A 183 1.91 -19.56 3.29
N ARG A 184 1.97 -18.38 2.69
CA ARG A 184 1.62 -17.12 3.37
C ARG A 184 0.50 -16.43 2.61
N VAL A 185 -0.23 -15.57 3.31
CA VAL A 185 -1.28 -14.76 2.70
C VAL A 185 -0.89 -13.29 2.77
N ASP A 186 -0.78 -12.69 1.59
CA ASP A 186 -0.60 -11.27 1.43
C ASP A 186 -1.97 -10.65 1.11
N ASN A 187 -2.38 -9.62 1.86
CA ASN A 187 -3.51 -8.76 1.48
C ASN A 187 -3.05 -7.40 0.95
N ASN A 188 -1.74 -7.29 0.69
CA ASN A 188 -1.12 -6.15 0.04
C ASN A 188 -1.17 -6.38 -1.47
N THR A 189 -1.68 -5.36 -2.18
CA THR A 189 -1.71 -5.16 -3.64
C THR A 189 -1.90 -6.42 -4.49
N ILE A 190 -3.10 -6.58 -5.03
CA ILE A 190 -3.48 -7.73 -5.84
C ILE A 190 -4.12 -7.26 -7.12
N TYR A 191 -3.50 -7.60 -8.24
CA TYR A 191 -4.09 -7.41 -9.57
C TYR A 191 -4.67 -8.74 -10.04
N LYS A 192 -5.94 -8.70 -10.49
CA LYS A 192 -6.50 -9.67 -11.43
C LYS A 192 -6.21 -9.20 -12.86
#